data_AF-A0A2R6A881-F1
#
_entry.id   AF-A0A2R6A881-F1
#
_cell.length_a   1.000
_cell.length_b   1.000
_cell.length_c   1.000
_cell.angle_alpha   90.00
_cell.angle_beta   90.00
_cell.angle_gamma   90.00
#
_symmetry.space_group_name_H-M   'P 1'
#
loop_
_entity.id
_entity.type
_entity.pdbx_description
1 polymer ?
#
loop_
_entity_poly.entity_id
_entity_poly.type
_entity_poly.pdbx_seq_one_letter_code
_entity_poly.pdbx_strand_id
1 'polypeptide(L)'
;MLRSYSLQHECREELFPLLKAYRDAVNRVLEELWDNIEWEKRKIPGKKQYRLLPKYKVDIHSGKYKKKLRESLLQEWPFAAHWVDSAIKTAYSI
;
A
#
# COMPACT_ATOMS: atom_id res chain seq x y z
N MET A 1 14.54 20.48 7.52
CA MET A 1 13.88 21.01 8.72
C MET A 1 12.65 20.14 8.99
N LEU A 2 12.68 19.28 10.03
CA LEU A 2 11.53 18.43 10.37
C LEU A 2 10.44 19.33 10.98
N ARG A 3 9.25 19.39 10.38
CA ARG A 3 8.09 20.06 11.00
C ARG A 3 7.43 19.04 11.93
N SER A 4 7.72 19.13 13.22
CA SER A 4 6.96 18.42 14.24
C SER A 4 5.71 19.23 14.56
N TYR A 5 4.54 18.65 14.34
CA TYR A 5 3.27 19.22 14.78
C TYR A 5 2.98 18.68 16.19
N SER A 6 2.93 19.58 17.16
CA SER A 6 2.47 19.25 18.52
C SER A 6 0.95 19.10 18.49
N LEU A 7 0.46 17.89 18.68
CA LEU A 7 -0.96 17.60 18.88
C LEU A 7 -1.25 17.47 20.36
N GLN A 8 -2.38 18.00 20.81
CA GLN A 8 -2.85 17.76 22.16
C GLN A 8 -3.26 16.28 22.31
N HIS A 9 -3.03 15.71 23.49
CA HIS A 9 -3.26 14.28 23.74
C HIS A 9 -4.74 13.88 23.49
N GLU A 10 -5.67 14.83 23.61
CA GLU A 10 -7.12 14.62 23.48
C GLU A 10 -7.68 14.91 22.06
N CYS A 11 -6.84 15.15 21.04
CA CYS A 11 -7.27 15.37 19.65
C CYS A 11 -7.80 14.10 18.94
N ARG A 12 -8.29 13.09 19.68
CA ARG A 12 -8.72 11.80 19.10
C ARG A 12 -9.81 11.99 18.06
N GLU A 13 -10.83 12.80 18.35
CA GLU A 13 -11.95 13.01 17.42
C GLU A 13 -11.52 13.77 16.17
N GLU A 14 -10.63 14.75 16.30
CA GLU A 14 -10.09 15.54 15.19
C GLU A 14 -9.18 14.71 14.27
N LEU A 15 -8.39 13.80 14.85
CA LEU A 15 -7.48 12.93 14.10
C LEU A 15 -8.16 11.70 13.51
N PHE A 16 -9.27 11.25 14.11
CA PHE A 16 -9.92 10.01 13.70
C PHE A 16 -10.26 9.97 12.19
N PRO A 17 -10.78 11.04 11.56
CA PRO A 17 -10.98 11.08 10.11
C PRO A 17 -9.71 10.82 9.31
N LEU A 18 -8.57 11.43 9.70
CA LEU A 18 -7.28 11.24 9.04
C LEU A 18 -6.77 9.81 9.22
N LEU A 19 -6.82 9.28 10.45
CA LEU A 19 -6.37 7.93 10.75
C LEU A 19 -7.19 6.88 10.00
N LYS A 20 -8.51 7.08 9.93
CA LYS A 20 -9.43 6.23 9.18
C LYS A 20 -9.11 6.27 7.69
N ALA A 21 -8.99 7.46 7.10
CA ALA A 21 -8.63 7.60 5.69
C ALA A 21 -7.26 7.01 5.38
N TYR A 22 -6.26 7.21 6.26
CA TYR A 22 -4.92 6.62 6.12
C TYR A 22 -4.97 5.09 6.11
N ARG A 23 -5.66 4.49 7.07
CA ARG A 23 -5.88 3.03 7.11
C ARG A 23 -6.55 2.54 5.82
N ASP A 24 -7.60 3.23 5.37
CA ASP A 24 -8.35 2.84 4.18
C ASP A 24 -7.48 2.95 2.92
N ALA A 25 -6.61 3.97 2.83
CA ALA A 25 -5.63 4.08 1.74
C ALA A 25 -4.58 2.96 1.77
N VAL A 26 -4.06 2.60 2.95
CA VAL A 26 -3.13 1.46 3.09
C VAL A 26 -3.81 0.16 2.63
N ASN A 27 -5.05 -0.09 3.06
CA ASN A 27 -5.79 -1.28 2.68
C ASN A 27 -6.08 -1.32 1.17
N ARG A 28 -6.50 -0.21 0.55
CA ARG A 28 -6.68 -0.14 -0.91
C ARG A 28 -5.39 -0.49 -1.66
N VAL A 29 -4.22 -0.05 -1.18
CA VAL A 29 -2.95 -0.43 -1.81
C VAL A 29 -2.65 -1.92 -1.62
N LEU A 30 -2.89 -2.47 -0.43
CA LEU A 30 -2.68 -3.90 -0.16
C LEU A 30 -3.59 -4.77 -1.03
N GLU A 31 -4.86 -4.40 -1.18
CA GLU A 31 -5.83 -5.07 -2.06
C GLU A 31 -5.32 -5.07 -3.51
N GLU A 32 -4.94 -3.89 -4.03
CA GLU A 32 -4.38 -3.79 -5.39
C GLU A 32 -3.13 -4.65 -5.57
N LEU A 33 -2.20 -4.64 -4.60
CA LEU A 33 -1.00 -5.48 -4.66
C LEU A 33 -1.35 -6.97 -4.64
N TRP A 34 -2.29 -7.37 -3.79
CA TRP A 34 -2.73 -8.76 -3.64
C TRP A 34 -3.44 -9.27 -4.89
N ASP A 35 -4.29 -8.46 -5.51
CA ASP A 35 -5.01 -8.79 -6.74
C ASP A 35 -4.07 -8.98 -7.95
N ASN A 36 -2.90 -8.34 -7.89
CA ASN A 36 -1.84 -8.52 -8.86
C ASN A 36 -0.96 -9.75 -8.60
N ILE A 37 -1.14 -10.50 -7.51
CA ILE A 37 -0.40 -11.74 -7.25
C ILE A 37 -1.01 -12.89 -8.06
N GLU A 38 -0.13 -13.63 -8.73
CA GLU A 38 -0.38 -14.94 -9.32
C GLU A 38 0.50 -15.99 -8.66
N TRP A 39 0.00 -17.22 -8.59
CA TRP A 39 0.72 -18.32 -7.99
C TRP A 39 1.25 -19.27 -9.07
N GLU A 40 2.57 -19.32 -9.22
CA GLU A 40 3.21 -20.28 -10.10
C GLU A 40 3.57 -21.54 -9.30
N LYS A 41 3.10 -22.70 -9.79
CA LYS A 41 3.48 -23.99 -9.23
C LYS A 41 4.80 -24.47 -9.85
N ARG A 42 5.87 -24.50 -9.05
CA ARG A 42 7.18 -25.04 -9.45
C ARG A 42 7.50 -26.35 -8.73
N LYS A 43 8.02 -27.32 -9.47
CA LYS A 43 8.56 -28.56 -8.88
C LYS A 43 9.89 -28.27 -8.20
N ILE A 44 10.10 -28.79 -7.00
CA ILE A 44 11.39 -28.66 -6.31
C ILE A 44 12.36 -29.68 -6.93
N PRO A 45 13.54 -29.26 -7.42
CA PRO A 45 14.53 -30.17 -8.00
C PRO A 45 14.88 -31.30 -7.01
N GLY A 46 14.88 -32.54 -7.48
CA GLY A 46 15.19 -33.72 -6.66
C GLY A 46 14.10 -34.15 -5.66
N LYS A 47 12.94 -33.47 -5.60
CA LYS A 47 11.82 -33.84 -4.71
C LYS A 47 10.53 -34.09 -5.49
N LYS A 48 9.61 -34.85 -4.88
CA LYS A 48 8.23 -35.06 -5.40
C LYS A 48 7.27 -33.89 -5.08
N GLN A 49 7.73 -32.93 -4.27
CA GLN A 49 6.93 -31.79 -3.80
C GLN A 49 6.90 -30.64 -4.81
N TYR A 50 5.83 -29.84 -4.74
CA TYR A 50 5.66 -28.60 -5.49
C TYR A 50 5.61 -27.41 -4.54
N ARG A 51 6.11 -26.27 -5.00
CA ARG A 51 6.03 -24.99 -4.30
C ARG A 51 5.20 -24.02 -5.11
N LEU A 52 4.32 -23.27 -4.44
CA LEU A 52 3.68 -22.10 -5.01
C LEU A 52 4.60 -20.90 -4.76
N LEU A 53 4.99 -20.22 -5.83
CA LEU A 53 5.76 -18.99 -5.76
C LEU A 53 4.89 -17.84 -6.26
N PRO A 54 4.81 -16.72 -5.52
CA PRO A 54 4.10 -15.55 -6.00
C PRO A 54 4.87 -14.94 -7.17
N LYS A 55 4.11 -14.53 -8.20
CA LYS A 55 4.51 -13.66 -9.29
C LYS A 55 3.55 -12.49 -9.34
N TYR A 56 3.96 -11.39 -9.93
CA TYR A 56 3.05 -10.27 -10.20
C TYR A 56 2.62 -10.25 -11.66
N LYS A 57 1.32 -10.01 -11.90
CA LYS A 57 0.71 -9.84 -13.23
C LYS A 57 1.31 -8.66 -14.00
N VAL A 58 1.72 -7.64 -13.25
CA VAL A 58 2.25 -6.38 -13.74
C VAL A 58 3.53 -6.04 -12.98
N ASP A 59 4.34 -5.15 -13.55
CA ASP A 59 5.48 -4.59 -12.83
C ASP A 59 5.01 -3.55 -11.79
N ILE A 60 4.69 -4.05 -10.59
CA ILE A 60 4.27 -3.26 -9.43
C ILE A 60 5.37 -2.31 -8.92
N HIS A 61 6.61 -2.48 -9.35
CA HIS A 61 7.73 -1.61 -8.97
C HIS A 61 7.98 -0.50 -9.99
N SER A 62 7.39 -0.58 -11.18
CA SER A 62 7.52 0.43 -12.21
C SER A 62 7.01 1.80 -11.74
N GLY A 63 7.72 2.86 -12.15
CA GLY A 63 7.31 4.23 -11.85
C GLY A 63 5.94 4.58 -12.45
N LYS A 64 5.59 3.99 -13.60
CA LYS A 64 4.30 4.19 -14.28
C LYS A 64 3.15 3.58 -13.49
N TYR A 65 3.33 2.38 -12.94
CA TYR A 65 2.36 1.74 -12.07
C TYR A 65 2.14 2.54 -10.79
N LYS A 66 3.23 2.88 -10.08
CA LYS A 66 3.17 3.66 -8.84
C LYS A 66 2.50 5.03 -9.04
N LYS A 67 2.77 5.69 -10.17
CA LYS A 67 2.12 6.96 -10.53
C LYS A 67 0.61 6.78 -10.71
N LYS A 68 0.17 5.76 -11.47
CA LYS A 68 -1.25 5.47 -11.68
C LYS A 68 -1.98 5.14 -10.38
N LEU A 69 -1.37 4.30 -9.53
CA LEU A 69 -1.90 3.95 -8.20
C LEU A 69 -2.01 5.19 -7.29
N ARG A 70 -1.01 6.06 -7.31
CA ARG A 70 -1.06 7.32 -6.56
C ARG A 70 -2.18 8.24 -7.06
N GLU A 71 -2.30 8.38 -8.38
CA GLU A 71 -3.35 9.20 -9.00
C GLU A 71 -4.76 8.71 -8.65
N SER A 72 -4.99 7.38 -8.62
CA SER A 72 -6.29 6.82 -8.23
C SER A 72 -6.61 7.08 -6.76
N LEU A 73 -5.64 6.93 -5.85
CA LEU A 73 -5.84 7.21 -4.42
C LEU A 73 -6.12 8.69 -4.15
N LEU A 74 -5.57 9.60 -4.95
CA LEU A 74 -5.75 11.04 -4.77
C LEU A 74 -7.13 11.57 -5.20
N GLN A 75 -7.88 10.86 -6.05
CA GLN A 75 -9.16 11.35 -6.58
C GLN A 75 -10.21 11.62 -5.49
N GLU A 76 -10.19 10.88 -4.39
CA GLU A 76 -11.14 10.98 -3.28
C GLU A 76 -10.45 11.37 -1.96
N TRP A 77 -9.24 11.95 -2.02
CA TRP A 77 -8.41 12.15 -0.84
C TRP A 77 -8.60 13.55 -0.23
N PRO A 78 -9.17 13.67 1.00
CA PRO A 78 -9.48 14.97 1.59
C PRO A 78 -8.32 15.61 2.38
N PHE A 79 -7.19 14.91 2.53
CA PHE A 79 -6.05 15.37 3.34
C PHE A 79 -4.84 15.74 2.48
N ALA A 80 -3.74 16.14 3.10
CA ALA A 80 -2.50 16.43 2.37
C ALA A 80 -1.99 15.20 1.60
N ALA A 81 -1.54 15.40 0.36
CA ALA A 81 -1.13 14.33 -0.54
C ALA A 81 0.03 13.46 -0.02
N HIS A 82 0.90 14.02 0.83
CA HIS A 82 2.03 13.26 1.40
C HIS A 82 1.57 12.09 2.29
N TRP A 83 0.34 12.12 2.83
CA TRP A 83 -0.22 10.99 3.55
C TRP A 83 -0.51 9.80 2.63
N VAL A 84 -0.90 10.05 1.37
CA VAL A 84 -1.02 9.00 0.35
C VAL A 84 0.36 8.41 0.03
N ASP A 85 1.37 9.27 -0.14
CA ASP A 85 2.74 8.82 -0.39
C ASP A 85 3.28 7.95 0.76
N SER A 86 2.99 8.34 2.01
CA SER A 86 3.28 7.55 3.20
C SER A 86 2.51 6.23 3.21
N ALA A 87 1.21 6.24 2.91
CA ALA A 87 0.38 5.03 2.89
C ALA A 87 0.87 4.00 1.87
N ILE A 88 1.22 4.45 0.66
CA ILE A 88 1.85 3.59 -0.37
C ILE A 88 3.16 3.02 0.17
N LYS A 89 4.03 3.85 0.76
CA LYS A 89 5.30 3.36 1.33
C LYS A 89 5.08 2.33 2.44
N THR A 90 4.10 2.55 3.31
CA THR A 90 3.73 1.61 4.37
C THR A 90 3.24 0.28 3.79
N ALA A 91 2.32 0.31 2.83
CA ALA A 91 1.78 -0.91 2.23
C ALA A 91 2.86 -1.77 1.54
N TYR A 92 3.83 -1.15 0.87
CA TYR A 92 4.97 -1.86 0.27
C TYR A 92 6.00 -2.40 1.28
N SER A 93 5.88 -2.04 2.56
CA SER A 93 6.77 -2.49 3.64
C SER A 93 6.17 -3.58 4.54
N ILE A 94 4.89 -3.91 4.34
CA ILE A 94 4.18 -5.03 4.97
C ILE A 94 4.48 -6.30 4.18
#